data_AF-A0A834LHR8-F1
#
_entry.id   AF-A0A834LHR8-F1
#
_cell.length_a   1.000
_cell.length_b   1.000
_cell.length_c   1.000
_cell.angle_alpha   90.00
_cell.angle_beta   90.00
_cell.angle_gamma   90.00
#
_symmetry.space_group_name_H-M   'P 1'
#
loop_
_entity.id
_entity.type
_entity.pdbx_description
1 polymer ?
#
loop_
_entity_poly.entity_id
_entity_poly.type
_entity_poly.pdbx_seq_one_letter_code
_entity_poly.pdbx_strand_id
1 'polypeptide(L)'
;MSMIGNSWSFDKYAFLTARNSYEMPFVRLDEQSVFRVERPRIVREQLHSGVRALMLKIFDTRDSETIWVAQNTNDDGDYNWFDSSTPALAILKEIEEFLSSNPFEILTLILEDCVTTSNGLAKVFKAARLTKYLLPLNKMPQHDGQSWPSVKDMVAADERLIVFTSDESKQLSEGIAYKWNFMMEIGKGVDVGHLALKESFYW
;
A
#
# COMPACT_ATOMS: atom_id res chain seq x y z
N MET A 1 11.30 -0.63 -13.41
CA MET A 1 11.01 -1.25 -14.73
C MET A 1 10.35 -0.15 -15.54
N SER A 2 11.01 0.36 -16.58
CA SER A 2 10.45 1.47 -17.36
C SER A 2 9.23 0.97 -18.14
N MET A 3 8.02 1.40 -17.77
CA MET A 3 6.77 1.01 -18.43
C MET A 3 6.45 1.85 -19.68
N ILE A 4 7.44 2.53 -20.26
CA ILE A 4 7.27 3.47 -21.36
C ILE A 4 6.88 2.69 -22.64
N GLY A 5 5.63 2.88 -23.09
CA GLY A 5 5.15 2.47 -24.42
C GLY A 5 4.10 1.36 -24.46
N ASN A 6 3.75 0.73 -23.34
CA ASN A 6 2.89 -0.44 -23.36
C ASN A 6 1.40 -0.11 -23.22
N SER A 7 0.59 -0.59 -24.17
CA SER A 7 -0.88 -0.47 -24.19
C SER A 7 -1.61 -1.57 -23.40
N TRP A 8 -0.88 -2.41 -22.66
CA TRP A 8 -1.45 -3.52 -21.90
C TRP A 8 -2.14 -3.02 -20.62
N SER A 9 -3.22 -3.69 -20.24
CA SER A 9 -3.94 -3.47 -18.99
C SER A 9 -3.04 -3.71 -17.77
N PHE A 10 -3.26 -2.96 -16.70
CA PHE A 10 -2.42 -3.02 -15.49
C PHE A 10 -2.35 -4.41 -14.84
N ASP A 11 -3.42 -5.21 -14.91
CA ASP A 11 -3.46 -6.59 -14.39
C ASP A 11 -2.50 -7.56 -15.08
N LYS A 12 -1.92 -7.18 -16.22
CA LYS A 12 -0.97 -8.00 -16.97
C LYS A 12 0.49 -7.85 -16.52
N TYR A 13 0.73 -7.06 -15.47
CA TYR A 13 2.06 -6.82 -14.91
C TYR A 13 2.23 -7.51 -13.56
N ALA A 14 3.35 -8.21 -13.40
CA ALA A 14 3.79 -8.71 -12.10
C ALA A 14 4.74 -7.68 -11.46
N PHE A 15 4.55 -7.40 -10.17
CA PHE A 15 5.41 -6.50 -9.41
C PHE A 15 5.76 -7.06 -8.03
N LEU A 16 6.96 -6.71 -7.56
CA LEU A 16 7.41 -7.07 -6.22
C LEU A 16 6.58 -6.32 -5.18
N THR A 17 6.02 -7.08 -4.23
CA THR A 17 5.25 -6.58 -3.10
C THR A 17 6.04 -6.78 -1.82
N ALA A 18 6.28 -5.72 -1.04
CA ALA A 18 6.86 -5.82 0.29
C ALA A 18 5.74 -5.97 1.33
N ARG A 19 5.63 -7.16 1.93
CA ARG A 19 4.82 -7.39 3.15
C ARG A 19 5.58 -6.76 4.33
N ASN A 20 4.85 -6.08 5.21
CA ASN A 20 5.43 -5.35 6.34
C ASN A 20 6.55 -4.40 5.89
N SER A 21 6.25 -3.63 4.84
CA SER A 21 7.19 -2.71 4.16
C SER A 21 7.87 -1.68 5.08
N TYR A 22 7.46 -1.59 6.34
CA TYR A 22 7.96 -0.69 7.35
C TYR A 22 8.60 -1.39 8.57
N GLU A 23 8.81 -2.71 8.51
CA GLU A 23 9.52 -3.47 9.55
C GLU A 23 10.98 -3.02 9.67
N MET A 24 11.38 -2.58 10.88
CA MET A 24 12.79 -2.28 11.16
C MET A 24 13.61 -3.57 11.31
N PRO A 25 14.76 -3.70 10.62
CA PRO A 25 15.68 -4.80 10.87
C PRO A 25 16.32 -4.63 12.25
N PHE A 26 16.14 -5.63 13.11
CA PHE A 26 16.94 -5.74 14.33
C PHE A 26 18.34 -6.26 13.98
N VAL A 27 19.38 -5.48 14.27
CA VAL A 27 20.76 -5.95 14.17
C VAL A 27 21.19 -6.44 15.56
N ARG A 28 21.39 -7.76 15.70
CA ARG A 28 22.07 -8.32 16.89
C ARG A 28 23.57 -8.11 16.72
N LEU A 29 24.17 -7.31 17.59
CA LEU A 29 25.63 -7.14 17.65
C LEU A 29 26.27 -8.18 18.59
N ASP A 30 25.53 -8.66 19.61
CA ASP A 30 25.86 -9.82 20.47
C ASP A 30 24.61 -10.43 21.14
N GLU A 31 24.78 -11.50 21.94
CA GLU A 31 23.68 -12.24 22.60
C GLU A 31 22.89 -11.44 23.64
N GLN A 32 23.35 -10.25 24.05
CA GLN A 32 22.74 -9.47 25.14
C GLN A 32 22.39 -8.02 24.78
N SER A 33 22.81 -7.52 23.62
CA SER A 33 22.51 -6.16 23.16
C SER A 33 21.76 -6.15 21.83
N VAL A 34 20.47 -5.82 21.92
CA VAL A 34 19.65 -5.45 20.76
C VAL A 34 19.75 -3.93 20.62
N PHE A 35 20.53 -3.46 19.66
CA PHE A 35 20.54 -2.04 19.31
C PHE A 35 19.39 -1.76 18.33
N ARG A 36 18.48 -0.86 18.70
CA ARG A 36 17.49 -0.29 17.78
C ARG A 36 18.24 0.66 16.85
N VAL A 37 18.41 0.28 15.59
CA VAL A 37 18.94 1.20 14.56
C VAL A 37 17.82 2.17 14.21
N GLU A 38 17.88 3.40 14.73
CA GLU A 38 16.94 4.48 14.44
C GLU A 38 17.08 4.99 12.99
N ARG A 39 16.74 4.18 11.99
CA ARG A 39 16.61 4.68 10.61
C ARG A 39 15.40 4.10 9.92
N PRO A 40 14.21 4.72 10.03
CA PRO A 40 13.13 4.37 9.14
C PRO A 40 13.28 5.22 7.87
N ARG A 41 13.98 4.67 6.86
CA ARG A 41 13.84 5.09 5.44
C ARG A 41 13.50 3.90 4.55
N ILE A 42 12.85 2.90 5.15
CA ILE A 42 12.64 1.57 4.57
C ILE A 42 11.74 1.65 3.34
N VAL A 43 10.71 2.51 3.37
CA VAL A 43 9.81 2.71 2.24
C VAL A 43 10.55 3.33 1.06
N ARG A 44 11.26 4.46 1.26
CA ARG A 44 12.12 5.04 0.23
C ARG A 44 13.12 4.01 -0.35
N GLU A 45 13.84 3.29 0.50
CA GLU A 45 14.84 2.30 0.07
C GLU A 45 14.20 1.15 -0.73
N GLN A 46 13.06 0.61 -0.29
CA GLN A 46 12.31 -0.42 -1.01
C GLN A 46 11.86 0.06 -2.38
N LEU A 47 11.31 1.28 -2.46
CA LEU A 47 10.87 1.87 -3.72
C LEU A 47 12.03 2.07 -4.70
N HIS A 48 13.18 2.55 -4.21
CA HIS A 48 14.41 2.64 -5.02
C HIS A 48 15.00 1.28 -5.40
N SER A 49 14.74 0.24 -4.62
CA SER A 49 15.14 -1.14 -4.89
C SER A 49 14.19 -1.89 -5.85
N GLY A 50 13.16 -1.21 -6.35
CA GLY A 50 12.26 -1.74 -7.38
C GLY A 50 10.91 -2.28 -6.87
N VAL A 51 10.62 -2.17 -5.57
CA VAL A 51 9.29 -2.49 -5.02
C VAL A 51 8.25 -1.54 -5.62
N ARG A 52 7.11 -2.08 -6.05
CA ARG A 52 5.98 -1.28 -6.59
C ARG A 52 4.66 -1.56 -5.90
N ALA A 53 4.65 -2.44 -4.91
CA ALA A 53 3.54 -2.58 -3.99
C ALA A 53 4.02 -2.66 -2.53
N LEU A 54 3.32 -1.94 -1.66
CA LEU A 54 3.61 -1.87 -0.24
C LEU A 54 2.37 -2.29 0.54
N MET A 55 2.54 -3.21 1.48
CA MET A 55 1.51 -3.53 2.46
C MET A 55 1.81 -2.79 3.76
N LEU A 56 0.81 -2.07 4.27
CA LEU A 56 0.91 -1.22 5.46
C LEU A 56 -0.21 -1.56 6.44
N LYS A 57 0.15 -1.83 7.69
CA LYS A 57 -0.82 -1.92 8.79
C LYS A 57 -1.05 -0.55 9.38
N ILE A 58 -2.29 -0.07 9.30
CA ILE A 58 -2.67 1.29 9.67
C ILE A 58 -3.77 1.30 10.70
N PHE A 59 -3.71 2.24 11.63
CA PHE A 59 -4.64 2.34 12.74
C PHE A 59 -4.71 3.78 13.26
N ASP A 60 -5.72 4.06 14.08
CA ASP A 60 -5.84 5.27 14.87
C ASP A 60 -6.04 4.94 16.35
N THR A 61 -6.09 5.97 17.19
CA THR A 61 -6.26 5.80 18.64
C THR A 61 -7.51 6.53 19.09
N ARG A 62 -8.17 6.03 20.14
CA ARG A 62 -9.40 6.65 20.67
C ARG A 62 -9.23 8.13 21.04
N ASP A 63 -8.01 8.53 21.40
CA ASP A 63 -7.70 9.89 21.87
C ASP A 63 -7.01 10.76 20.79
N SER A 64 -6.89 10.27 19.55
CA SER A 64 -6.20 11.00 18.48
C SER A 64 -6.78 10.72 17.08
N GLU A 65 -7.04 11.79 16.32
CA GLU A 65 -7.32 11.69 14.87
C GLU A 65 -6.07 11.39 14.03
N THR A 66 -4.91 11.18 14.66
CA THR A 66 -3.68 10.83 13.95
C THR A 66 -3.75 9.39 13.47
N ILE A 67 -3.51 9.21 12.18
CA ILE A 67 -3.37 7.88 11.58
C ILE A 67 -1.91 7.45 11.68
N TRP A 68 -1.70 6.23 12.14
CA TRP A 68 -0.39 5.63 12.38
C TRP A 68 -0.17 4.44 11.46
N VAL A 69 1.09 4.17 11.15
CA VAL A 69 1.58 2.94 10.52
C VAL A 69 2.38 2.16 11.57
N ALA A 70 2.07 0.87 11.74
CA ALA A 70 2.82 -0.01 12.65
C ALA A 70 4.20 -0.39 12.06
N GLN A 71 5.25 -0.38 12.88
CA GLN A 71 6.63 -0.79 12.53
C GLN A 71 6.97 -2.22 12.94
N ASN A 72 6.19 -2.85 13.81
CA ASN A 72 6.45 -4.20 14.27
C ASN A 72 5.14 -5.00 14.27
N THR A 73 5.13 -6.07 13.51
CA THR A 73 4.09 -7.09 13.51
C THR A 73 4.76 -8.43 13.79
N ASN A 74 5.21 -8.66 15.02
CA ASN A 74 5.39 -10.03 15.45
C ASN A 74 4.01 -10.70 15.40
N ASP A 75 3.93 -11.90 14.83
CA ASP A 75 2.69 -12.67 14.67
C ASP A 75 2.01 -13.06 16.01
N ASP A 76 2.65 -12.78 17.15
CA ASP A 76 2.28 -13.25 18.49
C ASP A 76 1.25 -12.37 19.24
N GLY A 77 0.70 -11.34 18.60
CA GLY A 77 -0.49 -10.64 19.15
C GLY A 77 -0.27 -9.75 20.39
N ASP A 78 0.95 -9.64 20.92
CA ASP A 78 1.30 -8.70 22.00
C ASP A 78 1.68 -7.33 21.42
N TYR A 79 0.69 -6.43 21.33
CA TYR A 79 0.85 -5.11 20.73
C TYR A 79 1.21 -4.05 21.78
N ASN A 80 2.46 -3.60 21.81
CA ASN A 80 2.78 -2.24 22.25
C ASN A 80 2.98 -1.33 21.03
N TRP A 81 1.88 -1.05 20.34
CA TRP A 81 1.80 -0.29 19.09
C TRP A 81 2.25 1.17 19.21
N PHE A 82 2.32 1.70 20.44
CA PHE A 82 2.77 3.07 20.69
C PHE A 82 4.29 3.24 20.49
N ASP A 83 5.10 2.26 20.89
CA ASP A 83 6.57 2.38 20.90
C ASP A 83 7.24 2.04 19.55
N SER A 84 6.44 1.62 18.57
CA SER A 84 6.90 1.23 17.23
C SER A 84 5.86 1.61 16.18
N SER A 85 5.45 2.87 16.15
CA SER A 85 4.59 3.40 15.10
C SER A 85 5.12 4.74 14.58
N THR A 86 4.72 5.08 13.36
CA THR A 86 5.07 6.36 12.73
C THR A 86 3.81 6.98 12.15
N PRO A 87 3.65 8.30 12.23
CA PRO A 87 2.52 8.97 11.60
C PRO A 87 2.44 8.60 10.11
N ALA A 88 1.28 8.13 9.67
CA ALA A 88 1.06 7.71 8.29
C ALA A 88 1.39 8.84 7.30
N LEU A 89 1.17 10.10 7.68
CA LEU A 89 1.54 11.27 6.89
C LEU A 89 3.02 11.30 6.50
N ALA A 90 3.93 10.87 7.37
CA ALA A 90 5.36 10.84 7.07
C ALA A 90 5.67 9.82 5.96
N ILE A 91 5.07 8.63 6.06
CA ILE A 91 5.23 7.55 5.08
C ILE A 91 4.61 7.91 3.73
N LEU A 92 3.38 8.44 3.76
CA LEU A 92 2.68 8.85 2.55
C LEU A 92 3.39 10.01 1.83
N LYS A 93 4.12 10.86 2.55
CA LYS A 93 4.98 11.88 1.93
C LYS A 93 6.18 11.28 1.20
N GLU A 94 6.81 10.22 1.71
CA GLU A 94 7.87 9.52 0.97
C GLU A 94 7.33 8.92 -0.34
N ILE A 95 6.11 8.41 -0.31
CA ILE A 95 5.41 7.90 -1.51
C ILE A 95 5.11 9.04 -2.49
N GLU A 96 4.66 10.19 -2.00
CA GLU A 96 4.40 11.37 -2.84
C GLU A 96 5.67 11.86 -3.52
N GLU A 97 6.77 11.97 -2.77
CA GLU A 97 8.08 12.35 -3.30
C GLU A 97 8.57 11.36 -4.37
N PHE A 98 8.37 10.06 -4.16
CA PHE A 98 8.71 9.04 -5.14
C PHE A 98 7.88 9.19 -6.42
N LEU A 99 6.55 9.30 -6.32
CA LEU A 99 5.67 9.45 -7.49
C LEU A 99 5.91 10.76 -8.24
N SER A 100 6.25 11.83 -7.52
CA SER A 100 6.60 13.12 -8.11
C SER A 100 7.94 13.06 -8.86
N SER A 101 8.91 12.28 -8.36
CA SER A 101 10.23 12.15 -8.98
C SER A 101 10.27 11.13 -10.11
N ASN A 102 9.26 10.24 -10.18
CA ASN A 102 9.20 9.14 -11.14
C ASN A 102 7.85 9.15 -11.88
N PRO A 103 7.69 9.99 -12.92
CA PRO A 103 6.39 10.25 -13.56
C PRO A 103 5.81 9.04 -14.33
N PHE A 104 6.61 8.02 -14.58
CA PHE A 104 6.20 6.81 -15.31
C PHE A 104 5.97 5.60 -14.40
N GLU A 105 6.17 5.75 -13.09
CA GLU A 105 6.00 4.67 -12.12
C GLU A 105 4.58 4.67 -11.56
N ILE A 106 4.03 3.46 -11.38
CA ILE A 106 2.73 3.22 -10.74
C ILE A 106 3.00 2.46 -9.44
N LEU A 107 2.30 2.83 -8.37
CA LEU A 107 2.40 2.18 -7.07
C LEU A 107 1.05 1.61 -6.63
N THR A 108 1.12 0.50 -5.91
CA THR A 108 -0.02 -0.12 -5.24
C THR A 108 0.19 -0.09 -3.72
N LEU A 109 -0.80 0.42 -2.97
CA LEU A 109 -0.85 0.34 -1.52
C LEU A 109 -1.92 -0.65 -1.09
N ILE A 110 -1.57 -1.56 -0.19
CA ILE A 110 -2.51 -2.48 0.44
C ILE A 110 -2.54 -2.17 1.94
N LEU A 111 -3.67 -1.65 2.40
CA LEU A 111 -3.86 -1.21 3.78
C LEU A 111 -4.51 -2.34 4.57
N GLU A 112 -3.81 -2.86 5.58
CA GLU A 112 -4.43 -3.59 6.67
C GLU A 112 -5.00 -2.57 7.65
N ASP A 113 -6.26 -2.27 7.44
CA ASP A 113 -6.95 -1.08 7.93
C ASP A 113 -7.70 -1.36 9.22
N CYS A 114 -7.29 -0.66 10.28
CA CYS A 114 -7.95 -0.61 11.59
C CYS A 114 -8.36 0.82 11.95
N VAL A 115 -8.46 1.75 10.98
CA VAL A 115 -8.78 3.16 11.22
C VAL A 115 -10.28 3.36 11.43
N THR A 116 -10.64 3.81 12.63
CA THR A 116 -12.05 4.02 13.02
C THR A 116 -12.51 5.47 12.86
N THR A 117 -11.58 6.42 12.79
CA THR A 117 -11.84 7.86 12.61
C THR A 117 -12.54 8.09 11.27
N SER A 118 -13.67 8.80 11.33
CA SER A 118 -14.43 9.16 10.13
C SER A 118 -13.57 9.95 9.14
N ASN A 119 -13.49 9.45 7.91
CA ASN A 119 -12.68 10.01 6.82
C ASN A 119 -11.18 10.11 7.14
N GLY A 120 -10.66 9.28 8.05
CA GLY A 120 -9.27 9.32 8.47
C GLY A 120 -8.29 9.11 7.32
N LEU A 121 -8.59 8.15 6.42
CA LEU A 121 -7.75 7.87 5.26
C LEU A 121 -7.85 8.98 4.22
N ALA A 122 -9.06 9.40 3.87
CA ALA A 122 -9.28 10.50 2.94
C ALA A 122 -8.54 11.79 3.38
N LYS A 123 -8.60 12.11 4.68
CA LYS A 123 -7.87 13.25 5.28
C LYS A 123 -6.36 13.11 5.15
N VAL A 124 -5.78 11.96 5.53
CA VAL A 124 -4.32 11.78 5.52
C VAL A 124 -3.75 11.70 4.10
N PHE A 125 -4.46 11.07 3.15
CA PHE A 125 -4.07 11.06 1.73
C PHE A 125 -4.09 12.47 1.11
N LYS A 126 -5.12 13.26 1.45
CA LYS A 126 -5.19 14.67 1.03
C LYS A 126 -4.04 15.49 1.63
N ALA A 127 -3.76 15.32 2.93
CA ALA A 127 -2.65 16.00 3.59
C ALA A 127 -1.27 15.61 3.01
N ALA A 128 -1.12 14.37 2.55
CA ALA A 128 0.06 13.89 1.86
C ALA A 128 0.14 14.31 0.38
N ARG A 129 -0.89 14.97 -0.17
CA ARG A 129 -1.01 15.36 -1.59
C ARG A 129 -1.04 14.18 -2.57
N LEU A 130 -1.49 13.01 -2.11
CA LEU A 130 -1.59 11.81 -2.93
C LEU A 130 -2.89 11.71 -3.72
N THR A 131 -3.92 12.50 -3.39
CA THR A 131 -5.24 12.41 -4.05
C THR A 131 -5.20 12.62 -5.56
N LYS A 132 -4.24 13.42 -6.07
CA LYS A 132 -4.02 13.61 -7.52
C LYS A 132 -3.56 12.34 -8.23
N TYR A 133 -2.92 11.42 -7.51
CA TYR A 133 -2.36 10.20 -8.07
C TYR A 133 -3.34 9.03 -8.01
N LEU A 134 -4.44 9.13 -7.26
CA LEU A 134 -5.33 8.00 -7.03
C LEU A 134 -6.01 7.55 -8.33
N LEU A 135 -5.92 6.26 -8.64
CA LEU A 135 -6.81 5.64 -9.61
C LEU A 135 -8.22 5.61 -8.99
N PRO A 136 -9.21 6.31 -9.58
CA PRO A 136 -10.54 6.37 -8.99
C PRO A 136 -11.27 5.02 -9.13
N LEU A 137 -12.10 4.70 -8.14
CA LEU A 137 -12.81 3.42 -8.06
C LEU A 137 -13.62 3.11 -9.33
N ASN A 138 -14.25 4.12 -9.93
CA ASN A 138 -15.05 3.97 -11.15
C ASN A 138 -14.25 3.62 -12.41
N LYS A 139 -12.91 3.70 -12.37
CA LYS A 139 -12.00 3.24 -13.43
C LYS A 139 -11.42 1.85 -13.14
N MET A 140 -11.70 1.27 -11.97
CA MET A 140 -11.34 -0.12 -11.67
C MET A 140 -12.43 -1.07 -12.20
N PRO A 141 -12.11 -2.33 -12.54
CA PRO A 141 -13.09 -3.33 -12.96
C PRO A 141 -14.18 -3.54 -11.91
N GLN A 142 -15.43 -3.17 -12.22
CA GLN A 142 -16.56 -3.32 -11.29
C GLN A 142 -17.21 -4.70 -11.36
N HIS A 143 -17.00 -5.41 -12.47
CA HIS A 143 -17.57 -6.71 -12.75
C HIS A 143 -16.53 -7.59 -13.44
N ASP A 144 -16.69 -8.90 -13.29
CA ASP A 144 -15.86 -9.89 -13.97
C ASP A 144 -15.90 -9.67 -15.49
N GLY A 145 -14.74 -9.80 -16.14
CA GLY A 145 -14.59 -9.54 -17.58
C GLY A 145 -14.28 -8.09 -17.96
N GLN A 146 -14.38 -7.11 -17.05
CA GLN A 146 -13.89 -5.76 -17.29
C GLN A 146 -12.37 -5.69 -17.13
N SER A 147 -11.70 -4.99 -18.05
CA SER A 147 -10.25 -4.80 -18.00
C SER A 147 -9.87 -3.62 -17.12
N TRP A 148 -8.70 -3.72 -16.47
CA TRP A 148 -8.06 -2.57 -15.85
C TRP A 148 -7.67 -1.53 -16.93
N PRO A 149 -7.55 -0.25 -16.56
CA PRO A 149 -7.00 0.75 -17.47
C PRO A 149 -5.61 0.36 -17.93
N SER A 150 -5.24 0.80 -19.13
CA SER A 150 -3.88 0.58 -19.63
C SER A 150 -2.90 1.41 -18.81
N VAL A 151 -1.67 0.90 -18.65
CA VAL A 151 -0.60 1.65 -17.96
C VAL A 151 -0.35 3.00 -18.62
N LYS A 152 -0.43 3.06 -19.95
CA LYS A 152 -0.30 4.30 -20.71
C LYS A 152 -1.36 5.33 -20.30
N ASP A 153 -2.61 4.90 -20.16
CA ASP A 153 -3.71 5.81 -19.79
C ASP A 153 -3.59 6.26 -18.34
N MET A 154 -3.22 5.35 -17.43
CA MET A 154 -2.95 5.69 -16.02
C MET A 154 -1.85 6.74 -15.90
N VAL A 155 -0.73 6.55 -16.61
CA VAL A 155 0.38 7.51 -16.63
C VAL A 155 -0.03 8.85 -17.24
N ALA A 156 -0.76 8.82 -18.37
CA ALA A 156 -1.19 10.04 -19.06
C ALA A 156 -2.17 10.87 -18.21
N ALA A 157 -2.99 10.22 -17.38
CA ALA A 157 -3.92 10.86 -16.46
C ALA A 157 -3.28 11.23 -15.10
N ASP A 158 -2.02 10.87 -14.87
CA ASP A 158 -1.34 10.92 -13.57
C ASP A 158 -2.02 10.09 -12.47
N GLU A 159 -2.88 9.13 -12.83
CA GLU A 159 -3.61 8.21 -11.94
C GLU A 159 -2.76 6.97 -11.61
N ARG A 160 -1.63 7.21 -10.93
CA ARG A 160 -0.53 6.25 -10.76
C ARG A 160 -0.42 5.65 -9.35
N LEU A 161 -1.46 5.78 -8.53
CA LEU A 161 -1.54 5.20 -7.19
C LEU A 161 -2.84 4.40 -7.05
N ILE A 162 -2.72 3.10 -6.85
CA ILE A 162 -3.84 2.20 -6.56
C ILE A 162 -3.82 1.94 -5.06
N VAL A 163 -4.97 2.04 -4.39
CA VAL A 163 -5.08 1.83 -2.95
C VAL A 163 -6.19 0.85 -2.65
N PHE A 164 -5.82 -0.22 -1.94
CA PHE A 164 -6.74 -1.21 -1.42
C PHE A 164 -6.80 -1.14 0.11
N THR A 165 -7.96 -1.43 0.68
CA THR A 165 -8.18 -1.54 2.12
C THR A 165 -8.77 -2.89 2.49
N SER A 166 -8.43 -3.39 3.68
CA SER A 166 -9.04 -4.59 4.26
C SER A 166 -10.39 -4.35 4.92
N ASP A 167 -10.80 -3.10 5.13
CA ASP A 167 -12.12 -2.75 5.67
C ASP A 167 -13.10 -2.42 4.53
N GLU A 168 -14.09 -3.27 4.34
CA GLU A 168 -15.10 -3.13 3.28
C GLU A 168 -15.86 -1.80 3.34
N SER A 169 -16.08 -1.26 4.54
CA SER A 169 -16.87 -0.03 4.74
C SER A 169 -16.22 1.20 4.11
N LYS A 170 -14.91 1.17 3.90
CA LYS A 170 -14.11 2.27 3.33
C LYS A 170 -14.35 2.50 1.85
N GLN A 171 -14.83 1.48 1.13
CA GLN A 171 -15.20 1.64 -0.27
C GLN A 171 -16.37 2.61 -0.42
N LEU A 172 -17.38 2.48 0.43
CA LEU A 172 -18.53 3.38 0.41
C LEU A 172 -18.24 4.71 1.08
N SER A 173 -17.57 4.69 2.24
CA SER A 173 -17.39 5.90 3.07
C SER A 173 -16.27 6.82 2.60
N GLU A 174 -15.17 6.26 2.07
CA GLU A 174 -13.95 7.01 1.72
C GLU A 174 -13.53 6.83 0.25
N GLY A 175 -14.23 5.97 -0.51
CA GLY A 175 -13.93 5.71 -1.92
C GLY A 175 -12.69 4.85 -2.15
N ILE A 176 -12.22 4.12 -1.13
CA ILE A 176 -11.01 3.29 -1.19
C ILE A 176 -11.40 1.84 -1.48
N ALA A 177 -10.79 1.24 -2.50
CA ALA A 177 -11.20 -0.07 -3.01
C ALA A 177 -11.06 -1.18 -1.95
N TYR A 178 -12.13 -1.93 -1.71
CA TYR A 178 -12.06 -3.09 -0.82
C TYR A 178 -11.28 -4.22 -1.51
N LYS A 179 -10.18 -4.68 -0.89
CA LYS A 179 -9.18 -5.55 -1.54
C LYS A 179 -9.80 -6.82 -2.15
N TRP A 180 -10.75 -7.47 -1.48
CA TRP A 180 -11.31 -8.74 -1.93
C TRP A 180 -12.26 -8.63 -3.13
N ASN A 181 -12.70 -7.42 -3.46
CA ASN A 181 -13.41 -7.18 -4.72
C ASN A 181 -12.46 -7.31 -5.92
N PHE A 182 -11.20 -6.92 -5.77
CA PHE A 182 -10.24 -6.72 -6.87
C PHE A 182 -9.06 -7.68 -6.86
N MET A 183 -8.79 -8.34 -5.73
CA MET A 183 -7.62 -9.19 -5.53
C MET A 183 -8.03 -10.62 -5.19
N MET A 184 -7.16 -11.57 -5.50
CA MET A 184 -7.26 -12.96 -5.09
C MET A 184 -5.95 -13.41 -4.44
N GLU A 185 -6.06 -14.29 -3.46
CA GLU A 185 -4.90 -14.96 -2.87
C GLU A 185 -4.47 -16.11 -3.79
N ILE A 186 -3.19 -16.13 -4.16
CA ILE A 186 -2.59 -17.20 -4.94
C ILE A 186 -1.60 -17.97 -4.05
N GLY A 187 -1.96 -19.23 -3.76
CA GLY A 187 -1.14 -20.19 -3.00
C GLY A 187 -1.41 -20.21 -1.49
N LYS A 188 -1.74 -21.39 -0.96
CA LYS A 188 -1.62 -21.71 0.47
C LYS A 188 -0.41 -22.60 0.68
N GLY A 189 0.70 -22.00 1.12
CA GLY A 189 1.93 -22.68 1.50
C GLY A 189 2.65 -21.79 2.51
N VAL A 190 3.12 -22.41 3.60
CA VAL A 190 3.68 -21.76 4.80
C VAL A 190 4.54 -20.54 4.44
N ASP A 191 4.17 -19.38 4.99
CA ASP A 191 4.86 -18.08 5.00
C ASP A 191 4.85 -17.13 3.79
N VAL A 192 4.18 -17.42 2.67
CA VAL A 192 4.07 -16.42 1.58
C VAL A 192 2.75 -16.49 0.82
N GLY A 193 1.72 -15.84 1.38
CA GLY A 193 0.49 -15.53 0.65
C GLY A 193 0.80 -14.47 -0.42
N HIS A 194 0.79 -14.89 -1.69
CA HIS A 194 0.95 -13.98 -2.82
C HIS A 194 -0.44 -13.41 -3.17
N LEU A 195 -0.53 -12.11 -3.46
CA LEU A 195 -1.77 -11.48 -3.92
C LEU A 195 -1.66 -11.15 -5.40
N ALA A 196 -2.67 -11.53 -6.17
CA ALA A 196 -2.80 -11.18 -7.58
C ALA A 196 -4.06 -10.33 -7.78
N LEU A 197 -4.03 -9.40 -8.74
CA LEU A 197 -5.25 -8.76 -9.21
C LEU A 197 -6.12 -9.80 -9.90
N LYS A 198 -7.44 -9.71 -9.70
CA LYS A 198 -8.39 -10.50 -10.47
C LYS A 198 -8.29 -10.08 -11.93
N GLU A 199 -7.95 -11.04 -12.76
CA GLU A 199 -7.98 -10.89 -14.20
C GLU A 199 -9.42 -10.99 -14.72
N SER A 200 -9.65 -10.41 -15.90
CA SER A 200 -10.85 -10.61 -16.70
C SER A 200 -10.92 -12.05 -17.25
N PHE A 201 -10.98 -13.08 -16.41
CA PHE A 201 -11.15 -14.46 -16.88
C PHE A 201 -12.63 -14.82 -16.96
N TYR A 202 -13.05 -15.17 -18.17
CA TYR A 202 -14.27 -15.92 -18.42
C TYR A 202 -14.11 -17.33 -17.84
N TRP A 203 -15.04 -17.74 -16.98
CA TRP A 203 -15.29 -19.16 -16.69
C TRP A 203 -16.56 -19.58 -17.41
#